data_AF-A0A849YZY7-F1
#
_entry.id   AF-A0A849YZY7-F1
#
_cell.length_a   1.000
_cell.length_b   1.000
_cell.length_c   1.000
_cell.angle_alpha   90.00
_cell.angle_beta   90.00
_cell.angle_gamma   90.00
#
_symmetry.space_group_name_H-M   'P 1'
#
loop_
_entity.id
_entity.type
_entity.pdbx_description
1 polymer ?
#
loop_
_entity_poly.entity_id
_entity_poly.type
_entity_poly.pdbx_seq_one_letter_code
_entity_poly.pdbx_strand_id
1 'polypeptide(L)'
;MNFGRTISGSLGVLSFSLLALGLVGPGCEEGDAETGDEQDVVPEGAQTPFDLAGLCEENITRHAAVKAQELADGVVRWQCGDRPGVDGPMGTRDGRGQEYCEYQAIQKGKAVGSYADIDPNAKLYCYFTSVYLDVSVGDARDKKLAAELSKPENFGATFDVSLVRMDGAFNSRGAATTLVKDAMGVESDKNEDRQAACYLASIKFPEKAEKLKTLCRGVDLSKKSAWDKVYKQGARVPTKSSAEYDHFKDLTACMTVDRLENGGVDWRMSDPHISQVVVRANQECGCTYSELPNELEGFLQGTWSSKDALPPGCRRAKVDGQDYQQLTICEVPASERSDLEVNPDYSENLLAFCNDRFGKDIVLTAPLRAVENAGSCAETSGPFCSEFTKNAN
;
A
#
# COMPACT_ATOMS: atom_id res chain seq x y z
N MET A 1 14.51 44.22 -27.38
CA MET A 1 13.04 44.18 -27.47
C MET A 1 12.53 43.44 -26.23
N ASN A 2 11.95 44.16 -25.26
CA ASN A 2 11.04 43.61 -24.22
C ASN A 2 9.71 43.24 -24.91
N PHE A 3 8.78 42.42 -24.44
CA PHE A 3 8.22 41.97 -23.14
C PHE A 3 7.63 40.55 -23.41
N GLY A 4 7.25 39.66 -22.48
CA GLY A 4 7.07 39.65 -21.04
C GLY A 4 6.50 38.27 -20.68
N ARG A 5 6.81 37.77 -19.48
CA ARG A 5 6.28 36.52 -18.91
C ARG A 5 4.91 36.79 -18.30
N THR A 6 3.93 35.93 -18.56
CA THR A 6 2.65 35.91 -17.85
C THR A 6 2.60 34.70 -16.93
N ILE A 7 2.41 34.98 -15.64
CA ILE A 7 2.08 34.03 -14.58
C ILE A 7 0.55 33.95 -14.55
N SER A 8 -0.02 32.76 -14.64
CA SER A 8 -1.43 32.53 -14.27
C SER A 8 -1.45 31.57 -13.09
N GLY A 9 -1.81 32.10 -11.93
CA GLY A 9 -2.11 31.33 -10.74
C GLY A 9 -3.57 30.91 -10.75
N SER A 10 -3.82 29.63 -10.53
CA SER A 10 -5.14 29.08 -10.21
C SER A 10 -5.31 29.04 -8.69
N LEU A 11 -6.22 29.87 -8.18
CA LEU A 11 -6.78 29.73 -6.83
C LEU A 11 -7.70 28.49 -6.82
N GLY A 12 -7.27 27.41 -6.19
CA GLY A 12 -8.14 26.29 -5.82
C GLY A 12 -8.59 26.44 -4.36
N VAL A 13 -9.82 26.91 -4.15
CA VAL A 13 -10.51 26.86 -2.86
C VAL A 13 -11.14 25.47 -2.74
N LEU A 14 -10.63 24.61 -1.85
CA LEU A 14 -11.31 23.37 -1.45
C LEU A 14 -12.10 23.64 -0.17
N SER A 15 -13.40 23.87 -0.35
CA SER A 15 -14.40 23.89 0.71
C SER A 15 -14.71 22.46 1.14
N PHE A 16 -14.40 22.12 2.39
CA PHE A 16 -15.04 21.00 3.08
C PHE A 16 -16.47 21.42 3.45
N SER A 17 -17.49 20.64 3.06
CA SER A 17 -18.83 20.76 3.65
C SER A 17 -19.58 19.43 3.67
N LEU A 18 -20.16 19.21 4.84
CA LEU A 18 -21.03 18.11 5.23
C LEU A 18 -22.38 18.10 4.46
N LEU A 19 -22.85 16.89 4.16
CA LEU A 19 -24.24 16.39 4.04
C LEU A 19 -25.39 17.37 3.65
N ALA A 20 -26.12 17.04 2.56
CA ALA A 20 -27.58 16.78 2.57
C ALA A 20 -28.12 16.31 1.20
N LEU A 21 -29.15 15.45 1.24
CA LEU A 21 -29.93 14.88 0.12
C LEU A 21 -30.64 15.92 -0.77
N GLY A 22 -30.83 15.59 -2.06
CA GLY A 22 -32.11 15.85 -2.75
C GLY A 22 -32.09 16.24 -4.25
N LEU A 23 -32.54 15.29 -5.09
CA LEU A 23 -33.33 15.43 -6.34
C LEU A 23 -32.66 15.83 -7.68
N VAL A 24 -33.20 15.17 -8.71
CA VAL A 24 -32.72 14.94 -10.09
C VAL A 24 -33.22 16.01 -11.07
N GLY A 25 -32.45 16.30 -12.13
CA GLY A 25 -32.96 16.90 -13.39
C GLY A 25 -31.84 17.37 -14.34
N PRO A 26 -31.96 17.20 -15.67
CA PRO A 26 -30.84 16.84 -16.55
C PRO A 26 -30.25 18.01 -17.34
N GLY A 27 -28.98 17.87 -17.76
CA GLY A 27 -28.35 18.73 -18.74
C GLY A 27 -27.20 17.98 -19.43
N CYS A 28 -27.48 17.48 -20.64
CA CYS A 28 -26.47 16.99 -21.57
C CYS A 28 -25.79 18.19 -22.24
N GLU A 29 -24.47 18.26 -22.19
CA GLU A 29 -23.67 18.87 -23.26
C GLU A 29 -22.50 17.93 -23.56
N GLU A 30 -22.48 17.46 -24.82
CA GLU A 30 -21.43 16.65 -25.42
C GLU A 30 -20.15 17.48 -25.53
N GLY A 31 -19.11 17.04 -24.81
CA GLY A 31 -17.74 17.43 -25.07
C GLY A 31 -17.00 16.20 -25.55
N ASP A 32 -16.58 16.21 -26.82
CA ASP A 32 -15.67 15.23 -27.39
C ASP A 32 -14.42 15.13 -26.50
N ALA A 33 -14.33 14.05 -25.72
CA ALA A 33 -13.12 13.73 -24.96
C ALA A 33 -12.11 13.16 -25.95
N GLU A 34 -11.16 13.99 -26.35
CA GLU A 34 -9.89 13.53 -26.90
C GLU A 34 -9.34 12.45 -25.97
N THR A 35 -9.17 11.25 -26.51
CA THR A 35 -8.44 10.16 -25.87
C THR A 35 -6.96 10.55 -25.84
N GLY A 36 -6.60 11.38 -24.87
CA GLY A 36 -5.22 11.77 -24.58
C GLY A 36 -4.49 10.63 -23.87
N ASP A 37 -3.22 10.46 -24.22
CA ASP A 37 -2.24 9.54 -23.63
C ASP A 37 -1.92 9.87 -22.14
N GLU A 38 -2.93 9.95 -21.28
CA GLU A 38 -2.82 10.25 -19.85
C GLU A 38 -3.31 9.09 -18.97
N GLN A 39 -2.65 7.92 -19.00
CA GLN A 39 -2.91 6.88 -17.97
C GLN A 39 -1.65 6.14 -17.49
N ASP A 40 -0.48 6.78 -17.50
CA ASP A 40 0.63 6.40 -16.62
C ASP A 40 0.41 7.10 -15.25
N VAL A 41 -0.55 6.61 -14.46
CA VAL A 41 -0.94 7.23 -13.19
C VAL A 41 -0.15 6.62 -12.03
N VAL A 42 1.17 6.80 -12.00
CA VAL A 42 1.88 6.64 -10.73
C VAL A 42 1.33 7.74 -9.80
N PRO A 43 0.73 7.41 -8.63
CA PRO A 43 0.19 8.44 -7.75
C PRO A 43 1.29 9.45 -7.41
N GLU A 44 0.95 10.74 -7.41
CA GLU A 44 1.93 11.76 -7.02
C GLU A 44 2.40 11.51 -5.59
N GLY A 45 3.70 11.23 -5.45
CA GLY A 45 4.38 11.21 -4.16
C GLY A 45 4.37 12.58 -3.50
N ALA A 46 4.73 12.60 -2.22
CA ALA A 46 4.92 13.83 -1.47
C ALA A 46 6.02 14.69 -2.10
N GLN A 47 5.72 15.98 -2.27
CA GLN A 47 6.65 16.93 -2.89
C GLN A 47 7.62 17.55 -1.88
N THR A 48 7.30 17.45 -0.59
CA THR A 48 8.10 18.02 0.50
C THR A 48 8.00 17.13 1.75
N PRO A 49 8.97 17.20 2.69
CA PRO A 49 8.86 16.46 3.95
C PRO A 49 7.61 16.80 4.79
N PHE A 50 7.05 18.01 4.64
CA PHE A 50 5.79 18.36 5.28
C PHE A 50 4.60 17.60 4.67
N ASP A 51 4.59 17.44 3.34
CA ASP A 51 3.57 16.67 2.64
C ASP A 51 3.72 15.17 2.94
N LEU A 52 4.97 14.69 3.06
CA LEU A 52 5.27 13.31 3.45
C LEU A 52 4.81 13.00 4.87
N ALA A 53 4.97 13.93 5.81
CA ALA A 53 4.39 13.80 7.13
C ALA A 53 2.86 13.64 7.07
N GLY A 54 2.19 14.34 6.14
CA GLY A 54 0.76 14.16 5.92
C GLY A 54 0.37 12.78 5.40
N LEU A 55 1.08 12.29 4.39
CA LEU A 55 0.88 10.94 3.86
C LEU A 55 1.10 9.88 4.93
N CYS A 56 2.18 10.02 5.70
CA CYS A 56 2.50 9.13 6.82
C CYS A 56 1.44 9.17 7.92
N GLU A 57 0.88 10.33 8.25
CA GLU A 57 -0.20 10.45 9.21
C GLU A 57 -1.47 9.71 8.76
N GLU A 58 -1.83 9.84 7.49
CA GLU A 58 -2.95 9.11 6.91
C GLU A 58 -2.71 7.59 7.01
N ASN A 59 -1.48 7.16 6.72
CA ASN A 59 -1.09 5.76 6.81
C ASN A 59 -1.15 5.23 8.26
N ILE A 60 -0.59 5.96 9.22
CA ILE A 60 -0.61 5.62 10.65
C ILE A 60 -2.06 5.56 11.16
N THR A 61 -2.89 6.53 10.78
CA THR A 61 -4.30 6.58 11.16
C THR A 61 -5.06 5.36 10.64
N ARG A 62 -4.80 4.96 9.39
CA ARG A 62 -5.41 3.78 8.78
C ARG A 62 -5.11 2.50 9.56
N HIS A 63 -3.87 2.35 10.02
CA HIS A 63 -3.41 1.16 10.75
C HIS A 63 -3.70 1.22 12.26
N ALA A 64 -4.19 2.34 12.79
CA ALA A 64 -4.36 2.55 14.23
C ALA A 64 -5.21 1.45 14.91
N ALA A 65 -6.23 0.93 14.23
CA ALA A 65 -7.11 -0.12 14.74
C ALA A 65 -6.44 -1.50 14.84
N VAL A 66 -5.44 -1.78 14.00
CA VAL A 66 -4.75 -3.08 13.93
C VAL A 66 -3.33 -3.04 14.47
N LYS A 67 -2.78 -1.85 14.72
CA LYS A 67 -1.39 -1.64 15.15
C LYS A 67 -0.99 -2.51 16.34
N ALA A 68 -1.82 -2.59 17.37
CA ALA A 68 -1.49 -3.40 18.55
C ALA A 68 -1.36 -4.89 18.19
N GLN A 69 -2.25 -5.40 17.33
CA GLN A 69 -2.21 -6.77 16.84
C GLN A 69 -1.01 -6.99 15.90
N GLU A 70 -0.73 -6.05 14.99
CA GLU A 70 0.43 -6.09 14.10
C GLU A 70 1.75 -6.17 14.87
N LEU A 71 1.93 -5.29 15.86
CA LEU A 71 3.12 -5.30 16.70
C LEU A 71 3.23 -6.61 17.48
N ALA A 72 2.16 -7.07 18.12
CA ALA A 72 2.15 -8.34 18.85
C ALA A 72 2.50 -9.54 17.96
N ASP A 73 1.93 -9.59 16.75
CA ASP A 73 2.18 -10.65 15.79
C ASP A 73 3.54 -10.51 15.10
N GLY A 74 4.17 -9.34 15.21
CA GLY A 74 5.45 -9.08 14.58
C GLY A 74 5.38 -8.87 13.07
N VAL A 75 4.27 -8.30 12.60
CA VAL A 75 3.96 -8.22 11.17
C VAL A 75 3.60 -6.79 10.77
N VAL A 76 3.66 -6.54 9.46
CA VAL A 76 3.13 -5.33 8.82
C VAL A 76 2.06 -5.75 7.82
N ARG A 77 0.92 -5.06 7.80
CA ARG A 77 -0.21 -5.37 6.91
C ARG A 77 -0.56 -4.16 6.03
N TRP A 78 -1.13 -4.42 4.86
CA TRP A 78 -1.68 -3.40 3.95
C TRP A 78 -2.72 -4.04 3.03
N GLN A 79 -3.64 -3.29 2.42
CA GLN A 79 -4.62 -3.91 1.52
C GLN A 79 -3.98 -4.16 0.15
N CYS A 80 -4.37 -5.27 -0.47
CA CYS A 80 -3.98 -5.58 -1.84
C CYS A 80 -4.45 -4.49 -2.83
N GLY A 81 -5.62 -3.90 -2.57
CA GLY A 81 -6.24 -2.85 -3.40
C GLY A 81 -5.95 -1.41 -2.98
N ASP A 82 -4.81 -1.14 -2.35
CA ASP A 82 -4.56 0.11 -1.63
C ASP A 82 -4.44 1.38 -2.49
N ARG A 83 -3.94 1.27 -3.73
CA ARG A 83 -4.17 2.30 -4.76
C ARG A 83 -4.59 1.66 -6.09
N PRO A 84 -5.12 2.44 -7.05
CA PRO A 84 -5.39 1.98 -8.41
C PRO A 84 -4.16 2.10 -9.33
N GLY A 85 -3.83 1.04 -10.11
CA GLY A 85 -2.98 1.00 -11.33
C GLY A 85 -1.62 1.72 -11.32
N VAL A 86 -0.49 0.98 -11.23
CA VAL A 86 0.87 1.57 -11.16
C VAL A 86 1.66 1.52 -12.47
N ASP A 87 1.66 0.41 -13.21
CA ASP A 87 2.59 0.25 -14.35
C ASP A 87 1.92 0.36 -15.74
N GLY A 88 0.63 0.68 -15.79
CA GLY A 88 -0.09 0.95 -17.03
C GLY A 88 -1.61 1.05 -16.85
N PRO A 89 -2.36 1.30 -17.94
CA PRO A 89 -3.80 1.38 -17.88
C PRO A 89 -4.39 0.09 -17.30
N MET A 90 -5.36 0.25 -16.41
CA MET A 90 -6.13 -0.87 -15.86
C MET A 90 -6.68 -1.74 -17.02
N GLY A 91 -6.54 -3.06 -16.92
CA GLY A 91 -6.93 -4.00 -17.99
C GLY A 91 -5.81 -4.34 -18.99
N THR A 92 -4.62 -3.76 -18.85
CA THR A 92 -3.41 -4.18 -19.57
C THR A 92 -2.57 -5.17 -18.74
N ARG A 93 -1.54 -5.77 -19.37
CA ARG A 93 -0.57 -6.61 -18.65
C ARG A 93 0.17 -5.84 -17.55
N ASP A 94 0.35 -4.53 -17.72
CA ASP A 94 1.12 -3.69 -16.81
C ASP A 94 0.20 -3.00 -15.76
N GLY A 95 -1.12 -3.08 -15.90
CA GLY A 95 -2.08 -2.54 -14.93
C GLY A 95 -2.44 -3.49 -13.77
N ARG A 96 -1.73 -4.60 -13.58
CA ARG A 96 -2.13 -5.73 -12.71
C ARG A 96 -1.93 -5.46 -11.21
N GLY A 97 -2.84 -4.78 -10.55
CA GLY A 97 -2.76 -4.60 -9.09
C GLY A 97 -1.48 -3.88 -8.62
N GLN A 98 -1.20 -3.91 -7.32
CA GLN A 98 -0.26 -3.01 -6.67
C GLN A 98 0.55 -3.63 -5.54
N GLU A 99 1.73 -3.03 -5.29
CA GLU A 99 2.44 -3.10 -4.00
C GLU A 99 2.49 -4.49 -3.38
N TYR A 100 3.00 -5.44 -4.17
CA TYR A 100 3.17 -6.82 -3.77
C TYR A 100 1.90 -7.70 -3.75
N CYS A 101 0.81 -7.24 -4.39
CA CYS A 101 -0.36 -8.04 -4.74
C CYS A 101 -0.88 -7.71 -6.15
N GLU A 102 -0.92 -8.70 -7.04
CA GLU A 102 -1.59 -8.58 -8.33
C GLU A 102 -2.95 -9.25 -8.31
N TYR A 103 -3.86 -8.74 -9.12
CA TYR A 103 -5.16 -9.36 -9.30
C TYR A 103 -5.64 -9.32 -10.74
N GLN A 104 -6.59 -10.20 -11.06
CA GLN A 104 -7.15 -10.38 -12.39
C GLN A 104 -8.58 -10.91 -12.32
N ALA A 105 -9.42 -10.48 -13.25
CA ALA A 105 -10.64 -11.21 -13.55
C ALA A 105 -10.28 -12.44 -14.42
N ILE A 106 -10.67 -13.63 -13.97
CA ILE A 106 -10.35 -14.91 -14.60
C ILE A 106 -11.63 -15.63 -15.02
N GLN A 107 -11.65 -16.11 -16.25
CA GLN A 107 -12.65 -17.06 -16.73
C GLN A 107 -11.97 -18.18 -17.54
N LYS A 108 -12.36 -19.44 -17.28
CA LYS A 108 -11.79 -20.63 -17.95
C LYS A 108 -10.25 -20.67 -17.92
N GLY A 109 -9.66 -20.23 -16.80
CA GLY A 109 -8.21 -20.24 -16.59
C GLY A 109 -7.43 -19.13 -17.30
N LYS A 110 -8.11 -18.15 -17.90
CA LYS A 110 -7.50 -17.01 -18.60
C LYS A 110 -7.98 -15.69 -18.02
N ALA A 111 -7.13 -14.66 -18.11
CA ALA A 111 -7.54 -13.30 -17.81
C ALA A 111 -8.58 -12.79 -18.82
N VAL A 112 -9.55 -12.03 -18.33
CA VAL A 112 -10.56 -11.31 -19.12
C VAL A 112 -10.55 -9.85 -18.68
N GLY A 113 -10.49 -8.92 -19.64
CA GLY A 113 -10.36 -7.48 -19.34
C GLY A 113 -11.71 -6.78 -19.29
N SER A 114 -12.60 -7.14 -20.20
CA SER A 114 -13.93 -6.54 -20.35
C SER A 114 -15.03 -7.60 -20.20
N TYR A 115 -16.26 -7.13 -19.96
CA TYR A 115 -17.45 -7.96 -20.00
C TYR A 115 -17.68 -8.57 -21.39
N ALA A 116 -17.30 -7.88 -22.47
CA ALA A 116 -17.42 -8.42 -23.83
C ALA A 116 -16.58 -9.69 -24.06
N ASP A 117 -15.53 -9.90 -23.25
CA ASP A 117 -14.65 -11.06 -23.34
C ASP A 117 -15.19 -12.31 -22.60
N ILE A 118 -16.29 -12.17 -21.84
CA ILE A 118 -16.78 -13.25 -20.98
C ILE A 118 -17.83 -14.12 -21.69
N ASP A 119 -17.76 -15.43 -21.46
CA ASP A 119 -18.86 -16.36 -21.71
C ASP A 119 -19.88 -16.25 -20.57
N PRO A 120 -21.14 -15.83 -20.85
CA PRO A 120 -22.16 -15.66 -19.82
C PRO A 120 -22.54 -16.98 -19.12
N ASN A 121 -22.20 -18.13 -19.69
CA ASN A 121 -22.49 -19.45 -19.12
C ASN A 121 -21.36 -19.99 -18.24
N ALA A 122 -20.21 -19.31 -18.18
CA ALA A 122 -19.05 -19.76 -17.41
C ALA A 122 -18.80 -18.88 -16.18
N LYS A 123 -18.36 -19.48 -15.07
CA LYS A 123 -18.05 -18.75 -13.83
C LYS A 123 -16.95 -17.71 -14.05
N LEU A 124 -17.15 -16.53 -13.48
CA LEU A 124 -16.17 -15.45 -13.42
C LEU A 124 -15.56 -15.43 -12.02
N TYR A 125 -14.26 -15.25 -11.93
CA TYR A 125 -13.53 -15.18 -10.67
C TYR A 125 -12.67 -13.92 -10.63
N CYS A 126 -12.45 -13.38 -9.45
CA CYS A 126 -11.34 -12.48 -9.17
C CYS A 126 -10.23 -13.29 -8.51
N TYR A 127 -9.06 -13.31 -9.14
CA TYR A 127 -7.89 -14.04 -8.68
C TYR A 127 -6.84 -13.04 -8.18
N PHE A 128 -6.21 -13.35 -7.05
CA PHE A 128 -5.22 -12.51 -6.38
C PHE A 128 -3.96 -13.33 -6.12
N THR A 129 -2.81 -12.83 -6.55
CA THR A 129 -1.50 -13.44 -6.31
C THR A 129 -0.56 -12.45 -5.63
N SER A 130 0.12 -12.91 -4.58
CA SER A 130 1.24 -12.20 -3.96
C SER A 130 2.55 -12.98 -4.14
N VAL A 131 2.56 -13.95 -5.06
CA VAL A 131 3.74 -14.77 -5.35
C VAL A 131 4.80 -13.93 -6.04
N TYR A 132 5.98 -13.83 -5.44
CA TYR A 132 7.07 -13.01 -5.95
C TYR A 132 7.56 -13.48 -7.32
N LEU A 133 8.01 -12.53 -8.12
CA LEU A 133 8.55 -12.78 -9.46
C LEU A 133 9.85 -13.62 -9.42
N ASP A 134 10.66 -13.49 -8.37
CA ASP A 134 12.06 -13.94 -8.28
C ASP A 134 12.31 -15.05 -7.25
N VAL A 135 11.27 -15.63 -6.62
CA VAL A 135 11.46 -16.73 -5.67
C VAL A 135 11.72 -18.05 -6.40
N SER A 136 12.98 -18.48 -6.31
CA SER A 136 13.56 -19.72 -6.83
C SER A 136 13.46 -19.87 -8.36
N VAL A 137 14.53 -20.42 -8.96
CA VAL A 137 14.77 -20.31 -10.40
C VAL A 137 13.81 -21.19 -11.22
N GLY A 138 12.83 -20.55 -11.86
CA GLY A 138 12.44 -20.90 -13.23
C GLY A 138 11.02 -21.43 -13.46
N ASP A 139 10.65 -21.45 -14.74
CA ASP A 139 9.36 -21.88 -15.30
C ASP A 139 8.75 -23.15 -14.70
N ALA A 140 9.55 -24.03 -14.09
CA ALA A 140 9.07 -25.28 -13.50
C ALA A 140 8.12 -25.06 -12.32
N ARG A 141 8.40 -24.07 -11.46
CA ARG A 141 7.53 -23.73 -10.32
C ARG A 141 6.22 -23.14 -10.83
N ASP A 142 6.29 -22.16 -11.72
CA ASP A 142 5.10 -21.52 -12.28
C ASP A 142 4.24 -22.55 -13.03
N LYS A 143 4.86 -23.46 -13.79
CA LYS A 143 4.16 -24.59 -14.43
C LYS A 143 3.50 -25.51 -13.42
N LYS A 144 4.15 -25.80 -12.27
CA LYS A 144 3.54 -26.60 -11.19
C LYS A 144 2.31 -25.88 -10.63
N LEU A 145 2.46 -24.61 -10.23
CA LEU A 145 1.35 -23.83 -9.66
C LEU A 145 0.21 -23.66 -10.68
N ALA A 146 0.50 -23.38 -11.95
CA ALA A 146 -0.51 -23.32 -13.01
C ALA A 146 -1.22 -24.67 -13.20
N ALA A 147 -0.50 -25.80 -13.11
CA ALA A 147 -1.10 -27.12 -13.16
C ALA A 147 -2.03 -27.38 -11.97
N GLU A 148 -1.65 -26.97 -10.76
CA GLU A 148 -2.51 -27.03 -9.56
C GLU A 148 -3.74 -26.14 -9.72
N LEU A 149 -3.58 -24.89 -10.18
CA LEU A 149 -4.68 -23.97 -10.46
C LEU A 149 -5.63 -24.48 -11.56
N SER A 150 -5.13 -25.31 -12.47
CA SER A 150 -5.93 -25.91 -13.53
C SER A 150 -6.89 -27.02 -13.05
N LYS A 151 -6.67 -27.55 -11.84
CA LYS A 151 -7.48 -28.67 -11.31
C LYS A 151 -8.91 -28.24 -10.98
N PRO A 152 -9.88 -29.18 -10.96
CA PRO A 152 -11.30 -28.88 -10.69
C PRO A 152 -11.58 -28.18 -9.36
N GLU A 153 -10.79 -28.45 -8.31
CA GLU A 153 -10.89 -27.77 -7.01
C GLU A 153 -10.50 -26.28 -7.07
N ASN A 154 -9.80 -25.86 -8.12
CA ASN A 154 -9.43 -24.48 -8.40
C ASN A 154 -10.28 -23.92 -9.55
N PHE A 155 -9.73 -23.79 -10.76
CA PHE A 155 -10.45 -23.23 -11.90
C PHE A 155 -11.09 -24.28 -12.82
N GLY A 156 -10.64 -25.54 -12.75
CA GLY A 156 -11.15 -26.62 -13.60
C GLY A 156 -10.94 -26.43 -15.10
N ALA A 157 -9.94 -25.62 -15.48
CA ALA A 157 -9.57 -25.31 -16.86
C ALA A 157 -8.08 -24.99 -16.92
N THR A 158 -7.43 -25.17 -18.07
CA THR A 158 -6.01 -24.85 -18.24
C THR A 158 -5.74 -23.40 -17.83
N PHE A 159 -4.93 -23.22 -16.79
CA PHE A 159 -4.58 -21.93 -16.24
C PHE A 159 -3.36 -21.34 -16.95
N ASP A 160 -3.41 -20.05 -17.23
CA ASP A 160 -2.30 -19.32 -17.83
C ASP A 160 -1.14 -19.16 -16.83
N VAL A 161 0.01 -19.74 -17.19
CA VAL A 161 1.22 -19.72 -16.36
C VAL A 161 1.74 -18.31 -16.10
N SER A 162 1.48 -17.35 -17.00
CA SER A 162 1.90 -15.95 -16.84
C SER A 162 1.11 -15.17 -15.78
N LEU A 163 0.09 -15.78 -15.19
CA LEU A 163 -0.74 -15.20 -14.14
C LEU A 163 -0.40 -15.76 -12.75
N VAL A 164 0.49 -16.75 -12.65
CA VAL A 164 0.78 -17.40 -11.36
C VAL A 164 1.44 -16.45 -10.38
N ARG A 165 2.46 -15.74 -10.86
CA ARG A 165 3.27 -14.80 -10.08
C ARG A 165 2.94 -13.37 -10.47
N MET A 166 3.31 -12.46 -9.59
CA MET A 166 3.28 -11.04 -9.88
C MET A 166 4.28 -10.70 -10.99
N ASP A 167 3.88 -9.79 -11.88
CA ASP A 167 4.72 -9.13 -12.86
C ASP A 167 5.34 -7.86 -12.26
N GLY A 168 6.37 -7.28 -12.88
CA GLY A 168 7.01 -6.05 -12.37
C GLY A 168 8.18 -6.26 -11.39
N ALA A 169 9.18 -5.38 -11.50
CA ALA A 169 10.47 -5.54 -10.80
C ALA A 169 10.38 -5.30 -9.29
N PHE A 170 9.49 -4.41 -8.84
CA PHE A 170 9.26 -4.15 -7.40
C PHE A 170 8.44 -5.26 -6.73
N ASN A 171 7.74 -6.10 -7.49
CA ASN A 171 7.05 -7.29 -7.01
C ASN A 171 8.00 -8.49 -6.81
N SER A 172 9.29 -8.21 -6.67
CA SER A 172 10.33 -9.17 -6.34
C SER A 172 10.60 -9.19 -4.84
N ARG A 173 10.97 -10.36 -4.32
CA ARG A 173 11.54 -10.54 -2.99
C ARG A 173 12.79 -9.66 -2.81
N GLY A 174 13.58 -9.48 -3.87
CA GLY A 174 14.73 -8.57 -3.89
C GLY A 174 14.35 -7.13 -3.50
N ALA A 175 13.29 -6.57 -4.08
CA ALA A 175 12.83 -5.22 -3.74
C ALA A 175 12.39 -5.10 -2.27
N ALA A 176 11.60 -6.06 -1.78
CA ALA A 176 11.19 -6.08 -0.36
C ALA A 176 12.40 -6.26 0.58
N THR A 177 13.39 -7.06 0.20
CA THR A 177 14.65 -7.22 0.94
C THR A 177 15.43 -5.91 1.00
N THR A 178 15.54 -5.20 -0.13
CA THR A 178 16.23 -3.91 -0.21
C THR A 178 15.55 -2.87 0.67
N LEU A 179 14.22 -2.78 0.63
CA LEU A 179 13.44 -1.89 1.48
C LEU A 179 13.74 -2.10 2.98
N VAL A 180 13.69 -3.36 3.44
CA VAL A 180 13.98 -3.69 4.84
C VAL A 180 15.45 -3.39 5.19
N LYS A 181 16.39 -3.70 4.30
CA LYS A 181 17.82 -3.42 4.50
C LYS A 181 18.11 -1.93 4.62
N ASP A 182 17.61 -1.13 3.69
CA ASP A 182 17.82 0.32 3.68
C ASP A 182 17.20 0.96 4.93
N ALA A 183 15.99 0.53 5.32
CA ALA A 183 15.30 1.05 6.50
C ALA A 183 16.09 0.83 7.80
N MET A 184 16.84 -0.27 7.95
CA MET A 184 17.72 -0.47 9.12
C MET A 184 18.90 0.51 9.16
N GLY A 185 19.33 1.03 8.02
CA GLY A 185 20.51 1.89 7.90
C GLY A 185 20.20 3.38 8.12
N VAL A 186 18.94 3.77 8.26
CA VAL A 186 18.56 5.18 8.26
C VAL A 186 18.86 5.86 9.59
N GLU A 187 19.66 6.93 9.52
CA GLU A 187 19.89 7.83 10.65
C GLU A 187 18.74 8.84 10.83
N SER A 188 18.55 9.32 12.06
CA SER A 188 17.60 10.40 12.35
C SER A 188 17.96 11.68 11.60
N ASP A 189 17.00 12.31 10.93
CA ASP A 189 17.18 13.61 10.30
C ASP A 189 16.48 14.72 11.10
N LYS A 190 17.23 15.78 11.40
CA LYS A 190 16.74 16.88 12.23
C LYS A 190 15.70 17.74 11.51
N ASN A 191 15.76 17.83 10.19
CA ASN A 191 14.75 18.54 9.41
C ASN A 191 13.44 17.74 9.45
N GLU A 192 13.46 16.44 9.20
CA GLU A 192 12.30 15.54 9.31
C GLU A 192 11.65 15.59 10.69
N ASP A 193 12.43 15.46 11.77
CA ASP A 193 11.91 15.57 13.14
C ASP A 193 11.14 16.88 13.35
N ARG A 194 11.63 17.98 12.78
CA ARG A 194 10.99 19.29 12.89
C ARG A 194 9.82 19.46 11.94
N GLN A 195 9.84 18.79 10.79
CA GLN A 195 8.74 18.76 9.83
C GLN A 195 7.56 17.98 10.38
N ALA A 196 7.80 16.77 10.91
CA ALA A 196 6.82 15.98 11.66
C ALA A 196 6.24 16.79 12.84
N ALA A 197 7.09 17.43 13.65
CA ALA A 197 6.63 18.26 14.76
C ALA A 197 5.80 19.49 14.29
N CYS A 198 6.13 20.06 13.13
CA CYS A 198 5.35 21.15 12.54
C CYS A 198 3.98 20.66 12.05
N TYR A 199 3.96 19.52 11.36
CA TYR A 199 2.75 18.89 10.84
C TYR A 199 1.79 18.53 11.99
N LEU A 200 2.27 17.85 13.04
CA LEU A 200 1.47 17.53 14.22
C LEU A 200 0.94 18.79 14.93
N ALA A 201 1.72 19.87 14.96
CA ALA A 201 1.24 21.14 15.50
C ALA A 201 0.13 21.76 14.66
N SER A 202 0.12 21.54 13.33
CA SER A 202 -0.91 22.02 12.43
C SER A 202 -2.25 21.32 12.66
N ILE A 203 -2.21 20.03 13.02
CA ILE A 203 -3.39 19.26 13.46
C ILE A 203 -3.85 19.72 14.85
N LYS A 204 -2.91 19.85 15.79
CA LYS A 204 -3.20 20.23 17.18
C LYS A 204 -3.77 21.64 17.34
N PHE A 205 -3.40 22.56 16.45
CA PHE A 205 -3.83 23.96 16.45
C PHE A 205 -4.46 24.32 15.09
N PRO A 206 -5.72 23.89 14.83
CA PRO A 206 -6.37 24.10 13.53
C PRO A 206 -6.43 25.58 13.12
N GLU A 207 -6.54 26.49 14.08
CA GLU A 207 -6.54 27.93 13.85
C GLU A 207 -5.20 28.48 13.32
N LYS A 208 -4.14 27.68 13.36
CA LYS A 208 -2.79 28.00 12.88
C LYS A 208 -2.35 27.10 11.73
N ALA A 209 -3.17 26.16 11.27
CA ALA A 209 -2.77 25.14 10.30
C ALA A 209 -2.16 25.74 9.03
N GLU A 210 -2.86 26.66 8.37
CA GLU A 210 -2.36 27.32 7.14
C GLU A 210 -1.06 28.09 7.34
N LYS A 211 -0.92 28.73 8.51
CA LYS A 211 0.30 29.46 8.86
C LYS A 211 1.47 28.50 9.10
N LEU A 212 1.23 27.40 9.81
CA LEU A 212 2.24 26.36 10.05
C LEU A 212 2.65 25.70 8.73
N LYS A 213 1.69 25.33 7.88
CA LYS A 213 1.93 24.82 6.52
C LYS A 213 2.83 25.76 5.72
N THR A 214 2.52 27.06 5.69
CA THR A 214 3.33 28.08 4.99
C THR A 214 4.75 28.19 5.54
N LEU A 215 4.94 28.00 6.85
CA LEU A 215 6.25 28.12 7.50
C LEU A 215 7.12 26.87 7.34
N CYS A 216 6.54 25.73 6.99
CA CYS A 216 7.20 24.42 7.03
C CYS A 216 7.34 23.76 5.66
N ARG A 217 6.31 23.82 4.81
CA ARG A 217 6.30 23.20 3.49
C ARG A 217 7.42 23.74 2.62
N GLY A 218 8.31 22.86 2.16
CA GLY A 218 9.47 23.22 1.34
C GLY A 218 10.56 24.03 2.06
N VAL A 219 10.51 24.13 3.39
CA VAL A 219 11.48 24.89 4.19
C VAL A 219 12.41 23.94 4.95
N ASP A 220 13.72 24.19 4.88
CA ASP A 220 14.68 23.49 5.73
C ASP A 220 14.59 23.98 7.18
N LEU A 221 13.92 23.16 8.01
CA LEU A 221 13.71 23.38 9.43
C LEU A 221 14.90 22.96 10.29
N SER A 222 15.95 22.34 9.74
CA SER A 222 17.20 22.13 10.50
C SER A 222 17.82 23.47 10.94
N LYS A 223 17.61 24.53 10.13
CA LYS A 223 18.03 25.91 10.37
C LYS A 223 17.29 26.51 11.56
N LYS A 224 18.06 27.00 12.54
CA LYS A 224 17.52 27.60 13.77
C LYS A 224 16.55 28.76 13.48
N SER A 225 16.87 29.63 12.52
CA SER A 225 16.03 30.79 12.19
C SER A 225 14.66 30.41 11.60
N ALA A 226 14.59 29.30 10.85
CA ALA A 226 13.33 28.75 10.35
C ALA A 226 12.55 28.11 11.50
N TRP A 227 13.21 27.22 12.26
CA TRP A 227 12.59 26.54 13.40
C TRP A 227 12.02 27.49 14.46
N ASP A 228 12.73 28.58 14.79
CA ASP A 228 12.26 29.55 15.79
C ASP A 228 10.92 30.20 15.38
N LYS A 229 10.60 30.31 14.08
CA LYS A 229 9.31 30.83 13.59
C LYS A 229 8.17 29.84 13.83
N VAL A 230 8.41 28.56 13.54
CA VAL A 230 7.47 27.46 13.73
C VAL A 230 7.25 27.19 15.22
N TYR A 231 8.33 27.20 16.00
CA TYR A 231 8.30 27.06 17.46
C TYR A 231 7.40 28.12 18.10
N LYS A 232 7.45 29.37 17.63
CA LYS A 232 6.54 30.44 18.10
C LYS A 232 5.07 30.17 17.80
N GLN A 233 4.74 29.33 16.83
CA GLN A 233 3.35 28.96 16.54
C GLN A 233 2.85 27.81 17.44
N GLY A 234 3.75 27.10 18.13
CA GLY A 234 3.40 26.03 19.07
C GLY A 234 4.03 24.68 18.76
N ALA A 235 4.75 24.52 17.65
CA ALA A 235 5.39 23.26 17.31
C ALA A 235 6.51 22.90 18.28
N ARG A 236 6.54 21.63 18.69
CA ARG A 236 7.53 21.08 19.63
C ARG A 236 7.89 19.67 19.16
N VAL A 237 9.18 19.35 19.16
CA VAL A 237 9.63 17.95 19.11
C VAL A 237 9.28 17.33 20.47
N PRO A 238 8.42 16.31 20.52
CA PRO A 238 8.04 15.68 21.78
C PRO A 238 9.24 15.06 22.50
N THR A 239 9.21 15.09 23.83
CA THR A 239 10.19 14.38 24.66
C THR A 239 9.69 12.97 24.97
N LYS A 240 10.57 12.05 25.40
CA LYS A 240 10.21 10.66 25.74
C LYS A 240 9.05 10.53 26.75
N SER A 241 8.85 11.53 27.60
CA SER A 241 7.76 11.56 28.59
C SER A 241 6.45 12.16 28.06
N SER A 242 6.40 12.64 26.82
CA SER A 242 5.19 13.22 26.21
C SER A 242 4.23 12.12 25.79
N ALA A 243 2.93 12.35 25.93
CA ALA A 243 1.91 11.42 25.45
C ALA A 243 1.95 11.26 23.91
N GLU A 244 2.41 12.28 23.19
CA GLU A 244 2.54 12.28 21.73
C GLU A 244 3.86 11.66 21.23
N TYR A 245 4.74 11.18 22.12
CA TYR A 245 6.08 10.73 21.73
C TYR A 245 6.06 9.50 20.80
N ASP A 246 5.25 8.49 21.10
CA ASP A 246 5.18 7.28 20.28
C ASP A 246 4.63 7.57 18.88
N HIS A 247 3.60 8.39 18.80
CA HIS A 247 3.02 8.81 17.52
C HIS A 247 4.00 9.67 16.71
N PHE A 248 4.75 10.55 17.37
CA PHE A 248 5.83 11.28 16.72
C PHE A 248 6.93 10.35 16.19
N LYS A 249 7.30 9.30 16.94
CA LYS A 249 8.27 8.29 16.51
C LYS A 249 7.77 7.43 15.35
N ASP A 250 6.48 7.09 15.33
CA ASP A 250 5.85 6.46 14.17
C ASP A 250 5.95 7.36 12.93
N LEU A 251 5.58 8.63 13.09
CA LEU A 251 5.58 9.59 12.00
C LEU A 251 6.97 9.80 11.41
N THR A 252 7.99 10.03 12.24
CA THR A 252 9.35 10.25 11.74
C THR A 252 9.98 8.99 11.16
N ALA A 253 9.67 7.80 11.70
CA ALA A 253 10.12 6.53 11.13
C ALA A 253 9.42 6.20 9.80
N CYS A 254 8.16 6.58 9.62
CA CYS A 254 7.46 6.46 8.35
C CYS A 254 8.08 7.37 7.28
N MET A 255 8.40 8.61 7.65
CA MET A 255 8.96 9.62 6.74
C MET A 255 10.34 9.24 6.18
N THR A 256 11.07 8.31 6.79
CA THR A 256 12.39 7.91 6.27
C THR A 256 12.34 7.20 4.93
N VAL A 257 11.14 6.82 4.46
CA VAL A 257 10.93 6.17 3.16
C VAL A 257 11.52 6.96 1.99
N ASP A 258 11.59 8.31 2.08
CA ASP A 258 12.17 9.14 1.00
C ASP A 258 13.71 9.16 0.96
N ARG A 259 14.36 8.61 1.99
CA ARG A 259 15.83 8.51 2.15
C ARG A 259 16.37 7.11 1.97
N LEU A 260 15.53 6.14 1.63
CA LEU A 260 15.97 4.79 1.34
C LEU A 260 16.76 4.80 0.03
N GLU A 261 18.01 4.34 0.06
CA GLU A 261 18.99 4.56 -1.01
C GLU A 261 18.65 3.78 -2.28
N ASN A 262 18.12 2.56 -2.12
CA ASN A 262 17.92 1.57 -3.18
C ASN A 262 16.49 1.01 -3.23
N GLY A 263 15.68 1.27 -2.20
CA GLY A 263 14.26 0.87 -2.10
C GLY A 263 13.38 2.02 -1.65
N GLY A 264 12.08 1.76 -1.45
CA GLY A 264 11.15 2.74 -0.87
C GLY A 264 10.64 3.79 -1.84
N VAL A 265 9.32 3.95 -1.88
CA VAL A 265 8.67 5.14 -2.43
C VAL A 265 7.47 5.47 -1.56
N ASP A 266 7.16 6.74 -1.42
CA ASP A 266 6.12 7.23 -0.52
C ASP A 266 4.70 6.98 -1.02
N TRP A 267 4.50 6.95 -2.33
CA TRP A 267 3.20 6.66 -2.94
C TRP A 267 2.80 5.19 -2.79
N ARG A 268 3.75 4.29 -2.50
CA ARG A 268 3.46 2.90 -2.17
C ARG A 268 3.10 2.78 -0.70
N MET A 269 1.83 2.73 -0.30
CA MET A 269 1.41 2.77 1.11
C MET A 269 2.08 1.71 2.02
N SER A 270 2.43 0.56 1.48
CA SER A 270 3.20 -0.49 2.17
C SER A 270 4.62 -0.06 2.53
N ASP A 271 5.31 0.70 1.68
CA ASP A 271 6.71 1.07 1.86
C ASP A 271 6.93 1.99 3.08
N PRO A 272 6.19 3.10 3.28
CA PRO A 272 6.28 3.91 4.48
C PRO A 272 5.91 3.14 5.76
N HIS A 273 4.96 2.21 5.71
CA HIS A 273 4.57 1.41 6.88
C HIS A 273 5.64 0.36 7.24
N ILE A 274 6.20 -0.32 6.24
CA ILE A 274 7.36 -1.21 6.43
C ILE A 274 8.55 -0.40 6.97
N SER A 275 8.85 0.76 6.38
CA SER A 275 9.90 1.67 6.84
C SER A 275 9.67 2.07 8.30
N GLN A 276 8.46 2.50 8.65
CA GLN A 276 8.07 2.85 10.01
C GLN A 276 8.42 1.74 11.00
N VAL A 277 7.93 0.52 10.76
CA VAL A 277 8.10 -0.57 11.71
C VAL A 277 9.55 -1.05 11.77
N VAL A 278 10.24 -1.15 10.63
CA VAL A 278 11.64 -1.60 10.57
C VAL A 278 12.58 -0.59 11.24
N VAL A 279 12.43 0.71 10.96
CA VAL A 279 13.25 1.77 11.59
C VAL A 279 13.04 1.78 13.09
N ARG A 280 11.79 1.71 13.56
CA ARG A 280 11.52 1.65 15.01
C ARG A 280 12.08 0.37 15.64
N ALA A 281 11.88 -0.78 15.03
CA ALA A 281 12.41 -2.05 15.52
C ALA A 281 13.95 -2.04 15.60
N ASN A 282 14.62 -1.48 14.60
CA ASN A 282 16.08 -1.37 14.60
C ASN A 282 16.57 -0.36 15.66
N GLN A 283 16.07 0.88 15.62
CA GLN A 283 16.57 1.96 16.48
C GLN A 283 16.18 1.82 17.95
N GLU A 284 15.00 1.26 18.24
CA GLU A 284 14.49 1.14 19.61
C GLU A 284 14.77 -0.25 20.20
N CYS A 285 14.71 -1.32 19.40
CA CYS A 285 14.77 -2.70 19.90
C CYS A 285 16.07 -3.43 19.53
N GLY A 286 16.91 -2.85 18.68
CA GLY A 286 18.15 -3.46 18.18
C GLY A 286 17.94 -4.52 17.09
N CYS A 287 16.73 -4.65 16.57
CA CYS A 287 16.40 -5.66 15.57
C CYS A 287 17.24 -5.51 14.29
N THR A 288 17.69 -6.64 13.75
CA THR A 288 18.37 -6.68 12.45
C THR A 288 17.73 -7.76 11.58
N TYR A 289 17.77 -7.56 10.27
CA TYR A 289 17.16 -8.43 9.28
C TYR A 289 18.23 -8.88 8.27
N SER A 290 18.11 -10.10 7.77
CA SER A 290 18.90 -10.57 6.62
C SER A 290 18.09 -10.41 5.34
N GLU A 291 18.56 -11.01 4.25
CA GLU A 291 17.73 -11.22 3.08
C GLU A 291 16.50 -12.03 3.42
N LEU A 292 15.36 -11.69 2.80
CA LEU A 292 14.16 -12.48 2.98
C LEU A 292 14.43 -13.92 2.53
N PRO A 293 14.03 -14.94 3.32
CA PRO A 293 14.29 -16.34 3.00
C PRO A 293 13.68 -16.76 1.66
N ASN A 294 14.27 -17.74 0.97
CA ASN A 294 13.70 -18.27 -0.29
C ASN A 294 12.34 -18.95 -0.05
N GLU A 295 12.11 -19.39 1.19
CA GLU A 295 10.89 -20.02 1.68
C GLU A 295 9.72 -19.01 1.76
N LEU A 296 10.01 -17.70 1.79
CA LEU A 296 8.99 -16.66 1.69
C LEU A 296 8.65 -16.45 0.21
N GLU A 297 7.75 -17.29 -0.30
CA GLU A 297 7.33 -17.31 -1.70
C GLU A 297 6.49 -16.11 -2.16
N GLY A 298 6.06 -15.28 -1.21
CA GLY A 298 5.17 -14.15 -1.39
C GLY A 298 4.57 -13.72 -0.05
N PHE A 299 3.92 -12.56 -0.03
CA PHE A 299 3.24 -12.10 1.18
C PHE A 299 2.00 -12.93 1.49
N LEU A 300 1.72 -13.16 2.77
CA LEU A 300 0.53 -13.91 3.17
C LEU A 300 -0.70 -13.03 2.95
N GLN A 301 -1.70 -13.53 2.23
CA GLN A 301 -2.98 -12.83 2.09
C GLN A 301 -3.87 -13.15 3.30
N GLY A 302 -4.84 -12.30 3.63
CA GLY A 302 -5.74 -12.47 4.76
C GLY A 302 -6.76 -11.34 4.84
N THR A 303 -7.22 -11.02 6.04
CA THR A 303 -7.99 -9.79 6.34
C THR A 303 -7.29 -8.98 7.44
N TRP A 304 -7.77 -7.76 7.67
CA TRP A 304 -7.31 -6.92 8.76
C TRP A 304 -7.42 -7.58 10.15
N SER A 305 -8.42 -8.44 10.33
CA SER A 305 -8.69 -9.08 11.61
C SER A 305 -8.02 -10.44 11.77
N SER A 306 -7.66 -11.11 10.68
CA SER A 306 -7.05 -12.44 10.73
C SER A 306 -6.30 -12.79 9.45
N LYS A 307 -5.07 -13.31 9.61
CA LYS A 307 -4.28 -13.88 8.51
C LYS A 307 -4.92 -15.13 7.88
N ASP A 308 -5.78 -15.82 8.64
CA ASP A 308 -6.41 -17.08 8.21
C ASP A 308 -7.80 -16.85 7.61
N ALA A 309 -8.35 -15.65 7.73
CA ALA A 309 -9.63 -15.27 7.14
C ALA A 309 -9.46 -14.74 5.71
N LEU A 310 -10.57 -14.74 4.97
CA LEU A 310 -10.70 -14.11 3.65
C LEU A 310 -12.07 -13.43 3.53
N PRO A 311 -12.24 -12.49 2.58
CA PRO A 311 -13.54 -11.87 2.34
C PRO A 311 -14.62 -12.90 1.95
N PRO A 312 -15.91 -12.62 2.20
CA PRO A 312 -16.99 -13.51 1.77
C PRO A 312 -16.94 -13.77 0.26
N GLY A 313 -17.10 -15.04 -0.14
CA GLY A 313 -17.00 -15.47 -1.53
C GLY A 313 -15.57 -15.78 -2.00
N CYS A 314 -14.57 -15.53 -1.16
CA CYS A 314 -13.18 -15.86 -1.41
C CYS A 314 -12.74 -17.14 -0.70
N ARG A 315 -11.76 -17.82 -1.30
CA ARG A 315 -11.05 -18.98 -0.76
C ARG A 315 -9.61 -18.98 -1.22
N ARG A 316 -8.76 -19.78 -0.57
CA ARG A 316 -7.41 -20.03 -1.07
C ARG A 316 -7.45 -20.97 -2.27
N ALA A 317 -6.44 -20.83 -3.13
CA ALA A 317 -6.14 -21.88 -4.09
C ALA A 317 -5.63 -23.12 -3.36
N LYS A 318 -5.94 -24.30 -3.90
CA LYS A 318 -5.38 -25.57 -3.45
C LYS A 318 -4.10 -25.89 -4.21
N VAL A 319 -3.01 -26.13 -3.52
CA VAL A 319 -1.73 -26.59 -4.07
C VAL A 319 -1.34 -27.85 -3.32
N ASP A 320 -1.15 -28.96 -4.04
CA ASP A 320 -0.92 -30.29 -3.45
C ASP A 320 -2.04 -30.68 -2.44
N GLY A 321 -3.26 -30.22 -2.71
CA GLY A 321 -4.45 -30.44 -1.87
C GLY A 321 -4.55 -29.57 -0.62
N GLN A 322 -3.59 -28.68 -0.36
CA GLN A 322 -3.57 -27.79 0.80
C GLN A 322 -3.87 -26.35 0.42
N ASP A 323 -4.37 -25.55 1.37
CA ASP A 323 -4.56 -24.11 1.15
C ASP A 323 -3.21 -23.41 0.98
N TYR A 324 -3.09 -22.61 -0.08
CA TYR A 324 -1.89 -21.87 -0.39
C TYR A 324 -2.11 -20.38 -0.14
N GLN A 325 -1.42 -19.82 0.88
CA GLN A 325 -1.75 -18.49 1.43
C GLN A 325 -1.41 -17.31 0.49
N GLN A 326 -0.61 -17.51 -0.54
CA GLN A 326 -0.26 -16.44 -1.48
C GLN A 326 -1.24 -16.32 -2.64
N LEU A 327 -2.24 -17.20 -2.73
CA LEU A 327 -3.16 -17.27 -3.87
C LEU A 327 -4.62 -17.31 -3.38
N THR A 328 -5.41 -16.30 -3.72
CA THR A 328 -6.84 -16.20 -3.38
C THR A 328 -7.69 -16.21 -4.64
N ILE A 329 -8.81 -16.92 -4.58
CA ILE A 329 -9.82 -17.02 -5.64
C ILE A 329 -11.16 -16.58 -5.04
N CYS A 330 -11.76 -15.54 -5.59
CA CYS A 330 -13.07 -15.03 -5.23
C CYS A 330 -14.06 -15.28 -6.37
N GLU A 331 -15.14 -16.02 -6.13
CA GLU A 331 -16.16 -16.25 -7.15
C GLU A 331 -17.09 -15.04 -7.24
N VAL A 332 -17.29 -14.52 -8.46
CA VAL A 332 -18.25 -13.45 -8.72
C VAL A 332 -19.64 -14.07 -8.81
N PRO A 333 -20.59 -13.71 -7.92
CA PRO A 333 -21.94 -14.27 -7.97
C PRO A 333 -22.62 -14.00 -9.31
N ALA A 334 -23.44 -14.95 -9.77
CA ALA A 334 -24.15 -14.81 -11.05
C ALA A 334 -25.02 -13.55 -11.14
N SER A 335 -25.57 -13.10 -10.01
CA SER A 335 -26.34 -11.86 -9.90
C SER A 335 -25.48 -10.61 -10.05
N GLU A 336 -24.30 -10.57 -9.43
CA GLU A 336 -23.37 -9.44 -9.58
C GLU A 336 -22.82 -9.39 -11.00
N ARG A 337 -22.57 -10.56 -11.61
CA ARG A 337 -22.08 -10.65 -12.99
C ARG A 337 -23.04 -10.03 -13.99
N SER A 338 -24.36 -10.22 -13.88
CA SER A 338 -25.31 -9.57 -14.79
C SER A 338 -25.30 -8.05 -14.69
N ASP A 339 -24.97 -7.50 -13.52
CA ASP A 339 -24.91 -6.06 -13.32
C ASP A 339 -23.65 -5.45 -13.96
N LEU A 340 -22.59 -6.24 -14.17
CA LEU A 340 -21.35 -5.79 -14.81
C LEU A 340 -21.54 -5.41 -16.29
N GLU A 341 -22.50 -6.03 -16.99
CA GLU A 341 -22.78 -5.75 -18.40
C GLU A 341 -23.19 -4.28 -18.64
N VAL A 342 -23.93 -3.73 -17.68
CA VAL A 342 -24.56 -2.41 -17.78
C VAL A 342 -23.89 -1.38 -16.89
N ASN A 343 -22.83 -1.76 -16.15
CA ASN A 343 -22.10 -0.86 -15.29
C ASN A 343 -20.97 -0.17 -16.10
N PRO A 344 -21.05 1.14 -16.37
CA PRO A 344 -20.07 1.84 -17.20
C PRO A 344 -18.66 1.89 -16.58
N ASP A 345 -18.53 1.71 -15.26
CA ASP A 345 -17.25 1.72 -14.56
C ASP A 345 -16.51 0.38 -14.69
N TYR A 346 -17.25 -0.72 -14.92
CA TYR A 346 -16.71 -2.08 -14.85
C TYR A 346 -16.88 -2.91 -16.13
N SER A 347 -17.80 -2.54 -17.03
CA SER A 347 -18.04 -3.29 -18.27
C SER A 347 -16.80 -3.37 -19.16
N GLU A 348 -15.96 -2.32 -19.15
CA GLU A 348 -14.70 -2.26 -19.89
C GLU A 348 -13.47 -2.48 -18.99
N ASN A 349 -13.67 -2.72 -17.69
CA ASN A 349 -12.58 -2.80 -16.72
C ASN A 349 -12.92 -3.75 -15.55
N LEU A 350 -12.96 -5.05 -15.84
CA LEU A 350 -13.23 -6.09 -14.85
C LEU A 350 -12.12 -6.17 -13.77
N LEU A 351 -10.94 -5.64 -14.08
CA LEU A 351 -9.86 -5.53 -13.12
C LEU A 351 -10.20 -4.53 -12.00
N ALA A 352 -10.78 -3.37 -12.34
CA ALA A 352 -11.25 -2.39 -11.35
C ALA A 352 -12.36 -2.96 -10.48
N PHE A 353 -13.27 -3.74 -11.07
CA PHE A 353 -14.27 -4.46 -10.30
C PHE A 353 -13.63 -5.38 -9.26
N CYS A 354 -12.65 -6.21 -9.65
CA CYS A 354 -11.98 -7.11 -8.70
C CYS A 354 -11.29 -6.35 -7.56
N ASN A 355 -10.66 -5.20 -7.86
CA ASN A 355 -10.10 -4.33 -6.85
C ASN A 355 -11.15 -3.85 -5.85
N ASP A 356 -12.21 -3.21 -6.36
CA ASP A 356 -13.24 -2.58 -5.53
C ASP A 356 -14.05 -3.59 -4.73
N ARG A 357 -14.34 -4.74 -5.34
CA ARG A 357 -15.21 -5.76 -4.76
C ARG A 357 -14.52 -6.64 -3.72
N PHE A 358 -13.24 -6.94 -3.92
CA PHE A 358 -12.51 -7.90 -3.07
C PHE A 358 -11.12 -7.40 -2.67
N GLY A 359 -10.39 -6.73 -3.56
CA GLY A 359 -9.01 -6.29 -3.32
C GLY A 359 -8.83 -5.41 -2.09
N LYS A 360 -9.81 -4.56 -1.79
CA LYS A 360 -9.82 -3.73 -0.56
C LYS A 360 -9.95 -4.54 0.73
N ASP A 361 -10.57 -5.72 0.67
CA ASP A 361 -10.78 -6.56 1.86
C ASP A 361 -9.72 -7.67 2.00
N ILE A 362 -8.91 -7.88 0.95
CA ILE A 362 -7.74 -8.75 0.99
C ILE A 362 -6.56 -7.95 1.50
N VAL A 363 -5.95 -8.45 2.57
CA VAL A 363 -4.83 -7.80 3.26
C VAL A 363 -3.58 -8.64 3.11
N LEU A 364 -2.49 -8.02 2.68
CA LEU A 364 -1.17 -8.63 2.67
C LEU A 364 -0.52 -8.52 4.05
N THR A 365 0.33 -9.49 4.39
CA THR A 365 1.06 -9.52 5.66
C THR A 365 2.53 -9.82 5.38
N ALA A 366 3.41 -8.87 5.75
CA ALA A 366 4.85 -9.04 5.85
C ALA A 366 5.23 -9.58 7.24
N PRO A 367 5.82 -10.79 7.33
CA PRO A 367 6.12 -11.42 8.61
C PRO A 367 7.48 -10.96 9.17
N LEU A 368 7.64 -9.67 9.49
CA LEU A 368 8.93 -9.07 9.87
C LEU A 368 9.67 -9.85 10.96
N ARG A 369 8.98 -10.24 12.03
CA ARG A 369 9.57 -11.04 13.13
C ARG A 369 10.03 -12.44 12.68
N ALA A 370 9.38 -13.04 11.69
CA ALA A 370 9.77 -14.36 11.19
C ALA A 370 11.05 -14.30 10.33
N VAL A 371 11.41 -13.11 9.83
CA VAL A 371 12.57 -12.91 8.95
C VAL A 371 13.69 -12.11 9.62
N GLU A 372 13.58 -11.87 10.93
CA GLU A 372 14.65 -11.25 11.70
C GLU A 372 15.84 -12.18 11.89
N ASN A 373 17.00 -11.58 12.14
CA ASN A 373 18.15 -12.32 12.64
C ASN A 373 17.88 -12.77 14.07
N ALA A 374 17.91 -14.09 14.28
CA ALA A 374 17.65 -14.70 15.57
C ALA A 374 18.45 -14.03 16.69
N GLY A 375 17.72 -13.53 17.71
CA GLY A 375 18.29 -12.91 18.90
C GLY A 375 18.77 -11.46 18.73
N SER A 376 18.55 -10.82 17.57
CA SER A 376 18.98 -9.42 17.37
C SER A 376 18.11 -8.39 18.11
N CYS A 377 16.81 -8.64 18.28
CA CYS A 377 15.90 -7.77 19.03
C CYS A 377 16.07 -7.93 20.56
N ALA A 378 17.25 -7.58 21.07
CA ALA A 378 17.61 -7.80 22.47
C ALA A 378 16.99 -6.79 23.44
N GLU A 379 16.60 -5.61 22.96
CA GLU A 379 15.97 -4.59 23.78
C GLU A 379 14.44 -4.75 23.78
N THR A 380 13.86 -4.87 24.97
CA THR A 380 12.43 -5.14 25.19
C THR A 380 11.76 -4.05 26.00
N SER A 381 12.53 -3.06 26.49
CA SER A 381 12.01 -1.93 27.23
C SER A 381 11.43 -0.86 26.31
N GLY A 382 10.40 -0.16 26.80
CA GLY A 382 9.67 0.86 26.06
C GLY A 382 8.40 0.33 25.39
N PRO A 383 7.40 1.20 25.13
CA PRO A 383 6.08 0.78 24.67
C PRO A 383 6.12 -0.03 23.37
N PHE A 384 6.85 0.45 22.36
CA PHE A 384 6.95 -0.23 21.06
C PHE A 384 7.66 -1.57 21.17
N CYS A 385 8.87 -1.62 21.73
CA CYS A 385 9.63 -2.87 21.82
C CYS A 385 8.94 -3.91 22.69
N SER A 386 8.29 -3.49 23.78
CA SER A 386 7.57 -4.42 24.65
C SER A 386 6.43 -5.14 23.95
N GLU A 387 5.76 -4.50 22.98
CA GLU A 387 4.70 -5.14 22.21
C GLU A 387 5.28 -5.88 20.99
N PHE A 388 6.23 -5.29 20.27
CA PHE A 388 6.85 -5.90 19.09
C PHE A 388 7.61 -7.20 19.38
N THR A 389 8.21 -7.30 20.57
CA THR A 389 8.97 -8.49 21.01
C THR A 389 8.17 -9.44 21.88
N LYS A 390 6.89 -9.15 22.15
CA LYS A 390 6.05 -9.87 23.12
C LYS A 390 5.92 -11.37 22.84
N ASN A 391 5.82 -11.73 21.57
CA ASN A 391 5.65 -13.11 21.12
C ASN A 391 6.94 -13.70 20.50
N ALA A 392 8.11 -13.18 20.88
CA ALA A 392 9.41 -13.55 20.31
C ALA A 392 9.93 -14.97 20.67
N ASN A 393 9.07 -15.91 21.09
CA ASN A 393 9.47 -17.25 21.54
C ASN A 393 9.29 -18.34 20.48
#